data_AF-A0A2V9LZ03-F1
#
_entry.id   AF-A0A2V9LZ03-F1
#
_cell.length_a   1.000
_cell.length_b   1.000
_cell.length_c   1.000
_cell.angle_alpha   90.00
_cell.angle_beta   90.00
_cell.angle_gamma   90.00
#
_symmetry.space_group_name_H-M   'P 1'
#
loop_
_entity.id
_entity.type
_entity.pdbx_description
1 polymer ?
#
loop_
_entity_poly.entity_id
_entity_poly.type
_entity_poly.pdbx_seq_one_letter_code
_entity_poly.pdbx_strand_id
1 'polypeptide(L)'
;MNALRAWVFKINTKRGWEFDAYFRSRLSGPYEMGDEGWIKSASSLRYLRDEVRKGDVFLCYEVDRRRVVGVTRAASDGRDVGMGSLVDFLRPRGAVRLEYPLLRRPDLDHILAFGPERGRGTVQRIEPDEFRRLRRLMLAKNPKQAAKLRRLLS
;
A
#
# COMPACT_ATOMS: atom_id res chain seq x y z
N MET A 1 -20.80 0.82 9.81
CA MET A 1 -19.81 0.90 8.71
C MET A 1 -18.43 0.66 9.31
N ASN A 2 -17.72 -0.40 8.90
CA ASN A 2 -16.37 -0.65 9.39
C ASN A 2 -15.45 0.51 8.99
N ALA A 3 -14.63 0.98 9.93
CA ALA A 3 -13.62 1.99 9.65
C ALA A 3 -12.64 1.46 8.59
N LEU A 4 -12.33 2.29 7.59
CA LEU A 4 -11.39 1.96 6.51
C LEU A 4 -10.01 1.62 7.10
N ARG A 5 -9.55 0.38 6.92
CA ARG A 5 -8.21 -0.02 7.37
C ARG A 5 -7.17 0.41 6.34
N ALA A 6 -5.97 0.70 6.82
CA ALA A 6 -4.86 1.11 5.98
C ALA A 6 -3.65 0.24 6.25
N TRP A 7 -2.97 -0.10 5.17
CA TRP A 7 -1.82 -0.99 5.13
C TRP A 7 -0.71 -0.33 4.34
N VAL A 8 0.54 -0.58 4.71
CA VAL A 8 1.68 -0.33 3.83
C VAL A 8 2.09 -1.63 3.17
N PHE A 9 2.26 -1.60 1.85
CA PHE A 9 2.88 -2.67 1.07
C PHE A 9 4.28 -2.22 0.67
N LYS A 10 5.28 -2.90 1.20
CA LYS A 10 6.70 -2.55 1.10
C LYS A 10 7.37 -3.41 0.04
N ILE A 11 8.00 -2.77 -0.94
CA ILE A 11 8.79 -3.46 -1.97
C ILE A 11 10.22 -2.95 -1.96
N ASN A 12 11.16 -3.73 -2.47
CA ASN A 12 12.52 -3.30 -2.70
C ASN A 12 12.79 -3.32 -4.21
N THR A 13 13.00 -2.17 -4.82
CA THR A 13 13.16 -2.06 -6.28
C THR A 13 14.40 -2.77 -6.80
N LYS A 14 15.41 -2.92 -5.96
CA LYS A 14 16.63 -3.70 -6.27
C LYS A 14 16.40 -5.21 -6.34
N ARG A 15 15.22 -5.70 -5.92
CA ARG A 15 14.82 -7.12 -6.01
C ARG A 15 13.89 -7.40 -7.20
N GLY A 16 13.86 -6.50 -8.18
CA GLY A 16 13.16 -6.70 -9.46
C GLY A 16 11.71 -6.24 -9.48
N TRP A 17 11.17 -5.71 -8.37
CA TRP A 17 9.79 -5.23 -8.30
C TRP A 17 9.71 -3.71 -8.22
N GLU A 18 8.94 -3.09 -9.11
CA GLU A 18 8.67 -1.65 -9.07
C GLU A 18 7.17 -1.38 -9.14
N PHE A 19 6.67 -0.51 -8.26
CA PHE A 19 5.28 -0.07 -8.33
C PHE A 19 4.97 0.69 -9.62
N ASP A 20 5.97 1.24 -10.30
CA ASP A 20 5.78 1.89 -11.60
C ASP A 20 5.23 0.90 -12.65
N ALA A 21 5.64 -0.37 -12.59
CA ALA A 21 5.09 -1.42 -13.46
C ALA A 21 3.59 -1.62 -13.22
N TYR A 22 3.18 -1.65 -11.95
CA TYR A 22 1.77 -1.67 -11.58
C TYR A 22 1.04 -0.42 -12.10
N PHE A 23 1.51 0.80 -11.78
CA PHE A 23 0.81 2.03 -12.17
C PHE A 23 0.73 2.27 -13.68
N ARG A 24 1.66 1.71 -14.47
CA ARG A 24 1.64 1.78 -15.94
C ARG A 24 0.94 0.61 -16.62
N SER A 25 0.58 -0.43 -15.86
CA SER A 25 -0.07 -1.61 -16.40
C SER A 25 -1.36 -1.24 -17.15
N ARG A 26 -1.59 -1.93 -18.28
CA ARG A 26 -2.80 -1.80 -19.10
C ARG A 26 -3.82 -2.89 -18.81
N LEU A 27 -3.62 -3.67 -17.74
CA LEU A 27 -4.56 -4.71 -17.33
C LEU A 27 -5.97 -4.13 -17.12
N SER A 28 -6.96 -4.86 -17.64
CA SER A 28 -8.38 -4.50 -17.55
C SER A 28 -9.00 -4.88 -16.20
N GLY A 29 -8.45 -5.92 -15.55
CA GLY A 29 -8.90 -6.49 -14.28
C GLY A 29 -8.03 -6.11 -13.06
N PRO A 30 -8.32 -6.71 -11.89
CA PRO A 30 -7.50 -6.56 -10.69
C PRO A 30 -6.02 -6.89 -10.96
N TYR A 31 -5.14 -6.27 -10.18
CA TYR A 31 -3.70 -6.50 -10.29
C TYR A 31 -3.24 -7.39 -9.15
N GLU A 32 -2.80 -8.59 -9.49
CA GLU A 32 -2.28 -9.58 -8.55
C GLU A 32 -1.04 -9.06 -7.82
N MET A 33 -1.05 -9.11 -6.48
CA MET A 33 0.06 -8.65 -5.65
C MET A 33 0.49 -9.66 -4.60
N GLY A 34 1.80 -9.94 -4.60
CA GLY A 34 2.47 -10.78 -3.61
C GLY A 34 2.15 -12.25 -3.77
N ASP A 35 3.16 -13.10 -3.67
CA ASP A 35 3.03 -14.55 -3.49
C ASP A 35 3.88 -14.97 -2.29
N GLU A 36 3.77 -16.22 -1.86
CA GLU A 36 4.60 -16.77 -0.77
C GLU A 36 6.09 -16.91 -1.13
N GLY A 37 6.42 -16.91 -2.43
CA GLY A 37 7.80 -16.85 -2.90
C GLY A 37 8.49 -15.54 -2.47
N TRP A 38 7.71 -14.46 -2.37
CA TRP A 38 8.16 -13.14 -1.97
C TRP A 38 7.84 -12.79 -0.51
N ILE A 39 6.60 -13.02 -0.05
CA ILE A 39 6.15 -12.61 1.28
C ILE A 39 6.42 -13.73 2.29
N LYS A 40 7.61 -13.71 2.89
CA LYS A 40 8.05 -14.75 3.84
C LYS A 40 7.78 -14.44 5.31
N SER A 41 7.37 -13.21 5.61
CA SER A 41 7.16 -12.77 6.99
C SER A 41 5.83 -13.33 7.52
N ALA A 42 5.88 -14.19 8.54
CA ALA A 42 4.71 -14.78 9.17
C ALA A 42 3.67 -13.73 9.62
N SER A 43 4.11 -12.58 10.13
CA SER A 43 3.20 -11.48 10.48
C SER A 43 2.55 -10.83 9.26
N SER A 44 3.28 -10.66 8.15
CA SER A 44 2.70 -10.16 6.89
C SER A 44 1.69 -11.14 6.31
N LEU A 45 1.99 -12.45 6.33
CA LEU A 45 1.09 -13.50 5.89
C LEU A 45 -0.19 -13.53 6.74
N ARG A 46 -0.05 -13.48 8.08
CA ARG A 46 -1.19 -13.38 9.00
C ARG A 46 -2.04 -12.15 8.72
N TYR A 47 -1.43 -10.97 8.53
CA TYR A 47 -2.19 -9.75 8.20
C TYR A 47 -2.99 -9.91 6.92
N LEU A 48 -2.37 -10.44 5.87
CA LEU A 48 -3.04 -10.68 4.60
C LEU A 48 -4.21 -11.65 4.78
N ARG A 49 -3.97 -12.81 5.39
CA ARG A 49 -5.00 -13.85 5.54
C ARG A 49 -6.16 -13.42 6.44
N ASP A 50 -5.85 -12.90 7.61
CA ASP A 50 -6.82 -12.79 8.69
C ASP A 50 -7.46 -11.40 8.77
N GLU A 51 -6.74 -10.34 8.35
CA GLU A 51 -7.14 -8.95 8.62
C GLU A 51 -7.44 -8.11 7.37
N VAL A 52 -6.76 -8.35 6.25
CA VAL A 52 -6.98 -7.57 5.02
C VAL A 52 -8.33 -7.93 4.42
N ARG A 53 -9.11 -6.89 4.14
CA ARG A 53 -10.43 -7.01 3.50
C ARG A 53 -10.52 -6.17 2.24
N LYS A 54 -11.37 -6.60 1.32
CA LYS A 54 -11.70 -5.87 0.10
C LYS A 54 -12.12 -4.44 0.46
N GLY A 55 -11.52 -3.47 -0.24
CA GLY A 55 -11.74 -2.05 -0.01
C GLY A 55 -10.75 -1.39 0.94
N ASP A 56 -9.95 -2.16 1.70
CA ASP A 56 -8.87 -1.63 2.54
C ASP A 56 -7.85 -0.85 1.70
N VAL A 57 -7.27 0.18 2.30
CA VAL A 57 -6.30 1.05 1.62
C VAL A 57 -4.90 0.49 1.71
N PHE A 58 -4.18 0.50 0.59
CA PHE A 58 -2.78 0.11 0.50
C PHE A 58 -1.89 1.28 0.04
N LEU A 59 -0.91 1.63 0.86
CA LEU A 59 0.15 2.58 0.57
C LEU A 59 1.31 1.82 -0.09
N CYS A 60 1.70 2.25 -1.28
CA CYS A 60 2.74 1.63 -2.08
C CYS A 60 4.12 2.21 -1.71
N TYR A 61 4.89 1.50 -0.89
CA TYR A 61 6.17 1.98 -0.35
C TYR A 61 7.38 1.28 -0.97
N GLU A 62 8.28 2.06 -1.54
CA GLU A 62 9.59 1.61 -2.02
C GLU A 62 10.61 1.77 -0.89
N VAL A 63 11.08 0.66 -0.32
CA VAL A 63 11.94 0.64 0.87
C VAL A 63 13.31 1.23 0.59
N ASP A 64 13.92 0.84 -0.54
CA ASP A 64 15.25 1.27 -0.96
C ASP A 64 15.29 2.74 -1.38
N ARG A 65 14.21 3.22 -2.01
CA ARG A 65 14.02 4.64 -2.36
C ARG A 65 13.38 5.46 -1.23
N ARG A 66 13.02 4.80 -0.13
CA ARG A 66 12.47 5.39 1.11
C ARG A 66 11.29 6.33 0.87
N ARG A 67 10.31 5.90 0.07
CA ARG A 67 9.17 6.76 -0.30
C ARG A 67 7.88 5.99 -0.57
N VAL A 68 6.75 6.63 -0.30
CA VAL A 68 5.43 6.20 -0.78
C VAL A 68 5.20 6.82 -2.15
N VAL A 69 5.06 5.99 -3.16
CA VAL A 69 4.89 6.42 -4.57
C VAL A 69 3.42 6.45 -5.02
N GLY A 70 2.53 5.84 -4.25
CA GLY A 70 1.14 5.74 -4.63
C GLY A 70 0.26 5.09 -3.58
N VAL A 71 -1.03 5.06 -3.88
CA VAL A 71 -2.06 4.49 -3.03
C VAL A 71 -3.12 3.80 -3.88
N THR A 72 -3.65 2.69 -3.38
CA THR A 72 -4.72 1.91 -3.99
C THR A 72 -5.64 1.32 -2.93
N ARG A 73 -6.63 0.53 -3.36
CA ARG A 73 -7.44 -0.32 -2.48
C ARG A 73 -7.25 -1.78 -2.84
N ALA A 74 -7.51 -2.65 -1.86
CA ALA A 74 -7.68 -4.07 -2.07
C ALA A 74 -8.91 -4.33 -2.96
N ALA A 75 -8.72 -5.04 -4.06
CA ALA A 75 -9.78 -5.53 -4.94
C ALA A 75 -10.37 -6.87 -4.45
N SER A 76 -9.62 -7.59 -3.62
CA SER A 76 -10.00 -8.84 -2.97
C SER A 76 -9.79 -8.75 -1.46
N ASP A 77 -10.35 -9.70 -0.71
CA ASP A 77 -9.80 -10.01 0.61
C ASP A 77 -8.38 -10.57 0.45
N GLY A 78 -7.58 -10.48 1.51
CA GLY A 78 -6.32 -11.22 1.51
C GLY A 78 -6.60 -12.72 1.69
N ARG A 79 -5.72 -13.54 1.15
CA ARG A 79 -5.90 -15.00 1.03
C ARG A 79 -4.60 -15.74 1.21
N ASP A 80 -4.74 -17.01 1.53
CA ASP A 80 -3.66 -17.97 1.79
C ASP A 80 -3.86 -19.11 0.78
N VAL A 81 -3.14 -19.03 -0.34
CA VAL A 81 -3.33 -19.93 -1.50
C VAL A 81 -2.06 -20.70 -1.84
N GLY A 82 -1.01 -20.63 -1.01
CA GLY A 82 0.30 -21.21 -1.32
C GLY A 82 0.95 -20.47 -2.50
N MET A 83 0.84 -21.06 -3.69
CA MET A 83 1.29 -20.43 -4.94
C MET A 83 0.17 -19.63 -5.60
N GLY A 84 0.33 -18.30 -5.58
CA GLY A 84 -0.60 -17.38 -6.22
C GLY A 84 -0.64 -16.03 -5.51
N SER A 85 -1.45 -15.12 -6.03
CA SER A 85 -1.60 -13.81 -5.42
C SER A 85 -2.22 -13.89 -4.02
N LEU A 86 -1.59 -13.28 -3.02
CA LEU A 86 -2.08 -13.19 -1.65
C LEU A 86 -3.09 -12.05 -1.43
N VAL A 87 -3.11 -11.06 -2.33
CA VAL A 87 -4.10 -9.98 -2.38
C VAL A 87 -4.12 -9.35 -3.76
N ASP A 88 -5.29 -8.95 -4.24
CA ASP A 88 -5.40 -8.17 -5.46
C ASP A 88 -5.51 -6.68 -5.15
N PHE A 89 -4.81 -5.84 -5.91
CA PHE A 89 -5.04 -4.41 -5.95
C PHE A 89 -6.07 -4.06 -7.03
N LEU A 90 -6.74 -2.93 -6.85
CA LEU A 90 -7.54 -2.35 -7.94
C LEU A 90 -6.67 -2.16 -9.18
N ARG A 91 -7.28 -2.24 -10.36
CA ARG A 91 -6.62 -1.85 -11.61
C ARG A 91 -6.06 -0.43 -11.52
N PRO A 92 -4.99 -0.06 -12.26
CA PRO A 92 -4.28 1.21 -12.09
C PRO A 92 -5.16 2.46 -12.21
N ARG A 93 -6.21 2.43 -13.05
CA ARG A 93 -7.19 3.54 -13.15
C ARG A 93 -7.92 3.84 -11.84
N GLY A 94 -8.12 2.81 -11.01
CA GLY A 94 -8.71 2.90 -9.67
C GLY A 94 -7.74 3.36 -8.58
N ALA A 95 -6.43 3.40 -8.87
CA ALA A 95 -5.39 3.80 -7.94
C ALA A 95 -4.88 5.22 -8.22
N VAL A 96 -4.06 5.76 -7.31
CA VAL A 96 -3.37 7.04 -7.50
C VAL A 96 -1.87 6.82 -7.38
N ARG A 97 -1.15 7.06 -8.47
CA ARG A 97 0.30 7.33 -8.42
C ARG A 97 0.48 8.78 -8.00
N LEU A 98 1.20 9.03 -6.91
CA LEU A 98 1.39 10.40 -6.40
C LEU A 98 2.28 11.19 -7.36
N GLU A 99 1.85 12.41 -7.72
CA GLU A 99 2.68 13.38 -8.46
C GLU A 99 3.87 13.81 -7.61
N TYR A 100 3.63 14.01 -6.31
CA TYR A 100 4.61 14.29 -5.27
C TYR A 100 4.61 13.15 -4.23
N PRO A 101 5.51 12.16 -4.39
CA PRO A 101 5.70 11.08 -3.43
C PRO A 101 5.95 11.58 -2.00
N LEU A 102 5.52 10.80 -1.01
CA LEU A 102 5.85 11.05 0.39
C LEU A 102 7.20 10.41 0.72
N LEU A 103 8.15 11.20 1.21
CA LEU A 103 9.50 10.77 1.54
C LEU A 103 9.57 10.28 2.99
N ARG A 104 10.45 9.31 3.28
CA ARG A 104 10.66 8.78 4.64
C ARG A 104 10.96 9.88 5.65
N ARG A 105 11.66 10.94 5.23
CA ARG A 105 11.81 12.21 5.92
C ARG A 105 11.60 13.34 4.89
N PRO A 106 10.91 14.44 5.23
CA PRO A 106 10.26 14.71 6.51
C PRO A 106 8.82 14.20 6.61
N ASP A 107 8.28 13.49 5.60
CA ASP A 107 6.82 13.25 5.57
C ASP A 107 6.38 12.06 6.46
N LEU A 108 7.23 11.05 6.64
CA LEU A 108 6.87 9.76 7.27
C LEU A 108 7.68 9.45 8.54
N ASP A 109 8.48 10.38 9.03
CA ASP A 109 9.27 10.29 10.28
C ASP A 109 8.42 9.94 11.50
N HIS A 110 7.21 10.47 11.57
CA HIS A 110 6.28 10.26 12.68
C HIS A 110 5.34 9.05 12.52
N ILE A 111 5.54 8.19 11.51
CA ILE A 111 4.64 7.05 11.24
C ILE A 111 5.41 5.75 11.42
N LEU A 112 5.03 4.97 12.44
CA LEU A 112 5.72 3.77 12.88
C LEU A 112 5.69 2.66 11.85
N ALA A 113 4.63 2.59 11.03
CA ALA A 113 4.53 1.62 9.93
C ALA A 113 5.65 1.75 8.87
N PHE A 114 6.33 2.90 8.79
CA PHE A 114 7.51 3.10 7.93
C PHE A 114 8.83 3.07 8.71
N GLY A 115 8.77 2.91 10.03
CA GLY A 115 9.92 2.82 10.93
C GLY A 115 10.52 1.41 11.00
N PRO A 116 11.79 1.30 11.46
CA PRO A 116 12.42 0.01 11.71
C PRO A 116 11.77 -0.75 12.89
N GLU A 117 11.11 -0.01 13.80
CA GLU A 117 10.53 -0.53 15.05
C GLU A 117 9.37 -1.52 14.83
N ARG A 118 8.55 -1.35 13.79
CA ARG A 118 7.46 -2.30 13.45
C ARG A 118 7.92 -3.47 12.57
N GLY A 119 9.23 -3.68 12.41
CA GLY A 119 9.82 -4.84 11.74
C GLY A 119 10.00 -4.68 10.22
N ARG A 120 10.57 -5.72 9.58
CA ARG A 120 10.99 -5.74 8.16
C ARG A 120 9.98 -6.42 7.21
N GLY A 121 8.75 -6.70 7.67
CA GLY A 121 7.73 -7.38 6.88
C GLY A 121 7.25 -6.57 5.66
N THR A 122 6.78 -7.28 4.63
CA THR A 122 6.25 -6.70 3.38
C THR A 122 4.96 -5.94 3.63
N VAL A 123 4.09 -6.43 4.51
CA VAL A 123 2.80 -5.81 4.80
C VAL A 123 2.75 -5.44 6.27
N GLN A 124 2.33 -4.21 6.56
CA GLN A 124 2.12 -3.73 7.92
C GLN A 124 0.87 -2.87 8.03
N ARG A 125 0.20 -3.02 9.17
CA ARG A 125 -0.94 -2.18 9.54
C ARG A 125 -0.49 -0.77 9.89
N ILE A 126 -1.25 0.21 9.40
CA ILE A 126 -1.14 1.61 9.77
C ILE A 126 -2.26 1.89 10.76
N GLU A 127 -1.94 2.49 11.91
CA GLU A 127 -2.97 2.81 12.89
C GLU A 127 -3.92 3.91 12.38
N PRO A 128 -5.19 3.92 12.80
CA PRO A 128 -6.17 4.90 12.33
C PRO A 128 -5.72 6.37 12.48
N ASP A 129 -5.03 6.69 13.58
CA ASP A 129 -4.48 8.02 13.85
C ASP A 129 -3.34 8.40 12.90
N GLU A 130 -2.45 7.45 12.60
CA GLU A 130 -1.38 7.62 11.62
C GLU A 130 -1.98 7.78 10.21
N PHE A 131 -3.00 6.99 9.88
CA PHE A 131 -3.67 7.05 8.60
C PHE A 131 -4.40 8.39 8.38
N ARG A 132 -5.04 8.93 9.43
CA ARG A 132 -5.62 10.29 9.39
C ARG A 132 -4.57 11.34 9.06
N ARG A 133 -3.36 11.25 9.62
CA ARG A 133 -2.24 12.16 9.32
C ARG A 133 -1.73 11.98 7.89
N LEU A 134 -1.52 10.75 7.46
CA LEU A 134 -1.13 10.41 6.08
C LEU A 134 -2.10 10.99 5.04
N ARG A 135 -3.40 10.85 5.28
CA ARG A 135 -4.42 11.41 4.38
C ARG A 135 -4.28 12.92 4.22
N ARG A 136 -4.04 13.65 5.32
CA ARG A 136 -3.81 15.11 5.26
C ARG A 136 -2.55 15.44 4.47
N LEU A 137 -1.45 14.73 4.72
CA LEU A 137 -0.18 14.93 4.02
C LEU A 137 -0.29 14.65 2.51
N MET A 138 -0.92 13.53 2.12
CA MET A 138 -1.13 13.20 0.71
C MET A 138 -1.95 14.28 0.00
N LEU A 139 -3.02 14.76 0.61
CA LEU A 139 -3.86 15.82 0.04
C LEU A 139 -3.13 17.16 -0.06
N ALA A 140 -2.34 17.52 0.96
CA ALA A 140 -1.58 18.77 0.98
C ALA A 140 -0.47 18.78 -0.08
N LYS A 141 0.28 17.68 -0.22
CA LYS A 141 1.36 17.57 -1.22
C LYS A 141 0.86 17.35 -2.64
N ASN A 142 -0.34 16.80 -2.81
CA ASN A 142 -0.88 16.45 -4.14
C ASN A 142 -2.24 17.14 -4.39
N PRO A 143 -2.31 18.49 -4.39
CA PRO A 143 -3.57 19.22 -4.49
C PRO A 143 -4.31 18.94 -5.81
N LYS A 144 -3.58 18.78 -6.92
CA LYS A 144 -4.14 18.41 -8.23
C LYS A 144 -4.81 17.03 -8.24
N GLN A 145 -4.44 16.16 -7.31
CA GLN A 145 -4.96 14.79 -7.20
C GLN A 145 -5.99 14.66 -6.06
N ALA A 146 -6.33 15.77 -5.38
CA ALA A 146 -7.10 15.75 -4.13
C ALA A 146 -8.47 15.08 -4.27
N ALA A 147 -9.22 15.33 -5.36
CA ALA A 147 -10.52 14.73 -5.58
C ALA A 147 -10.43 13.18 -5.66
N LYS A 148 -9.47 12.68 -6.43
CA LYS A 148 -9.25 11.24 -6.60
C LYS A 148 -8.74 10.60 -5.30
N LEU A 149 -7.83 11.27 -4.60
CA LEU A 149 -7.33 10.84 -3.29
C LEU A 149 -8.46 10.81 -2.24
N ARG A 150 -9.33 11.82 -2.16
CA ARG A 150 -10.47 11.82 -1.23
C ARG A 150 -11.38 10.62 -1.46
N ARG A 151 -11.73 10.33 -2.72
CA ARG A 151 -12.56 9.16 -3.07
C ARG A 151 -11.91 7.83 -2.71
N LEU A 152 -10.58 7.75 -2.82
CA LEU A 152 -9.84 6.53 -2.49
C LEU A 152 -9.62 6.37 -0.98
N LEU A 153 -9.57 7.46 -0.22
CA LEU A 153 -9.26 7.49 1.21
C LEU A 153 -10.50 7.73 2.10
N SER A 154 -11.70 7.76 1.50
CA SER A 154 -12.99 7.89 2.18
C SER A 154 -13.56 6.55 2.62
#